data_AF-A0A660TQI8-F1
#
_entry.id   AF-A0A660TQI8-F1
#
_cell.length_a   1.000
_cell.length_b   1.000
_cell.length_c   1.000
_cell.angle_alpha   90.00
_cell.angle_beta   90.00
_cell.angle_gamma   90.00
#
_symmetry.space_group_name_H-M   'P 1'
#
loop_
_entity.id
_entity.type
_entity.pdbx_description
1 polymer ?
#
loop_
_entity_poly.entity_id
_entity_poly.type
_entity_poly.pdbx_seq_one_letter_code
_entity_poly.pdbx_strand_id
1 'polypeptide(L)'
;MVEKLKEDLTNNLEKALSTKELKEDEVKKTVAAVVEKFKDEIKPENIEEITDYLLQETKRITTKLGYDAGKVSSVVVEGFKEGLEIAGKGKELVKEFVKVSARSAKKAGLEMMKLPLTFFSSFIEGLKEK
;
A
#
# COMPACT_ATOMS: atom_id res chain seq x y z
N MET A 1 5.43 -10.03 -15.30
CA MET A 1 4.31 -9.09 -15.49
C MET A 1 3.92 -8.45 -14.15
N VAL A 2 3.71 -9.20 -13.07
CA VAL A 2 3.75 -8.68 -11.67
C VAL A 2 5.12 -8.10 -11.26
N GLU A 3 6.22 -8.69 -11.75
CA GLU A 3 7.58 -8.19 -11.49
C GLU A 3 7.81 -6.72 -11.91
N LYS A 4 7.18 -6.27 -13.00
CA LYS A 4 7.27 -4.87 -13.43
C LYS A 4 6.56 -3.94 -12.46
N LEU A 5 5.40 -4.32 -11.94
CA LEU A 5 4.69 -3.57 -10.89
C LEU A 5 5.55 -3.48 -9.63
N LYS A 6 6.20 -4.57 -9.24
CA LYS A 6 7.10 -4.61 -8.07
C LYS A 6 8.27 -3.64 -8.24
N GLU A 7 8.93 -3.68 -9.40
CA GLU A 7 10.03 -2.78 -9.72
C GLU A 7 9.59 -1.30 -9.78
N ASP A 8 8.47 -0.99 -10.45
CA ASP A 8 7.92 0.37 -10.53
C ASP A 8 7.54 0.87 -9.13
N LEU A 9 6.88 0.05 -8.30
CA LEU A 9 6.55 0.41 -6.90
C LEU A 9 7.81 0.77 -6.12
N THR A 10 8.83 -0.09 -6.14
CA THR A 10 10.09 0.12 -5.40
C THR A 10 10.82 1.38 -5.87
N ASN A 11 10.97 1.57 -7.18
CA ASN A 11 11.66 2.74 -7.75
C ASN A 11 10.94 4.05 -7.40
N ASN A 12 9.61 4.06 -7.52
CA ASN A 12 8.82 5.24 -7.21
C ASN A 12 8.77 5.54 -5.71
N LEU A 13 8.70 4.51 -4.86
CA LEU A 13 8.82 4.64 -3.40
C LEU A 13 10.18 5.17 -2.99
N GLU A 14 11.27 4.61 -3.51
CA GLU A 14 12.62 5.08 -3.19
C GLU A 14 12.79 6.54 -3.62
N LYS A 15 12.26 6.93 -4.79
CA LYS A 15 12.29 8.32 -5.26
C LYS A 15 11.45 9.26 -4.38
N ALA A 16 10.24 8.86 -4.00
CA ALA A 16 9.36 9.64 -3.14
C ALA A 16 9.91 9.79 -1.71
N LEU A 17 10.65 8.79 -1.22
CA LEU A 17 11.28 8.80 0.10
C LEU A 17 12.70 9.40 0.08
N SER A 18 13.33 9.57 -1.08
CA SER A 18 14.66 10.17 -1.22
C SER A 18 14.67 11.67 -0.93
N THR A 19 13.52 12.32 -0.80
CA THR A 19 13.45 13.71 -0.32
C THR A 19 13.84 13.77 1.15
N LYS A 20 14.49 14.85 1.61
CA LYS A 20 14.91 15.03 3.02
C LYS A 20 13.76 15.03 4.04
N GLU A 21 12.53 15.17 3.57
CA GLU A 21 11.32 15.22 4.38
C GLU A 21 10.34 14.15 3.86
N LEU A 22 9.72 13.42 4.77
CA LEU A 22 8.67 12.45 4.44
C LEU A 22 7.41 13.20 4.02
N LYS A 23 7.16 13.25 2.72
CA LYS A 23 5.92 13.80 2.16
C LYS A 23 4.89 12.69 1.99
N GLU A 24 4.10 12.47 3.04
CA GLU A 24 3.09 11.40 3.09
C GLU A 24 2.14 11.47 1.88
N ASP A 25 1.69 12.67 1.52
CA ASP A 25 0.80 12.91 0.39
C ASP A 25 1.43 12.53 -0.97
N GLU A 26 2.72 12.81 -1.15
CA GLU A 26 3.46 12.46 -2.37
C GLU A 26 3.68 10.95 -2.47
N VAL A 27 4.06 10.29 -1.38
CA VAL A 27 4.23 8.83 -1.34
C VAL A 27 2.89 8.16 -1.65
N LYS A 28 1.80 8.63 -1.04
CA LYS A 28 0.45 8.12 -1.25
C LYS A 28 0.01 8.23 -2.71
N LYS A 29 0.10 9.44 -3.30
CA LYS A 29 -0.21 9.70 -4.72
C LYS A 29 0.65 8.87 -5.67
N THR A 30 1.92 8.74 -5.35
CA THR A 30 2.88 7.97 -6.14
C THR A 30 2.50 6.50 -6.18
N VAL A 31 2.21 5.90 -5.03
CA VAL A 31 1.75 4.51 -4.95
C VAL A 31 0.41 4.34 -5.66
N ALA A 32 -0.55 5.26 -5.45
CA ALA A 32 -1.85 5.22 -6.11
C ALA A 32 -1.73 5.24 -7.64
N ALA A 33 -0.88 6.13 -8.19
CA ALA A 33 -0.65 6.24 -9.62
C ALA A 33 0.00 4.97 -10.22
N VAL A 34 0.94 4.35 -9.50
CA VAL A 34 1.53 3.07 -9.93
C VAL A 34 0.47 1.97 -9.93
N VAL A 35 -0.35 1.88 -8.88
CA VAL A 35 -1.43 0.90 -8.79
C VAL A 35 -2.46 1.09 -9.89
N GLU A 36 -2.83 2.33 -10.21
CA GLU A 36 -3.73 2.66 -11.31
C GLU A 36 -3.13 2.24 -12.67
N LYS A 37 -1.85 2.57 -12.91
CA LYS A 37 -1.12 2.21 -14.14
C LYS A 37 -1.07 0.70 -14.36
N PHE A 38 -0.94 -0.08 -13.29
CA PHE A 38 -0.86 -1.53 -13.34
C PHE A 38 -2.15 -2.23 -12.91
N LYS A 39 -3.29 -1.53 -12.92
CA LYS A 39 -4.55 -2.06 -12.42
C LYS A 39 -4.89 -3.43 -13.01
N ASP A 40 -4.73 -3.62 -14.31
CA ASP A 40 -5.07 -4.87 -15.01
C ASP A 40 -4.26 -6.08 -14.54
N GLU A 41 -3.05 -5.84 -14.02
CA GLU A 41 -2.16 -6.86 -13.47
C GLU A 41 -2.55 -7.26 -12.04
N ILE A 42 -3.19 -6.35 -11.29
CA ILE A 42 -3.61 -6.59 -9.92
C ILE A 42 -4.92 -7.39 -9.94
N LYS A 43 -4.81 -8.62 -9.45
CA LYS A 43 -5.87 -9.62 -9.35
C LYS A 43 -5.92 -10.16 -7.91
N PRO A 44 -7.04 -10.78 -7.50
CA PRO A 44 -7.14 -11.41 -6.18
C PRO A 44 -6.01 -12.42 -5.91
N GLU A 45 -5.69 -13.25 -6.91
CA GLU A 45 -4.68 -14.31 -6.81
C GLU A 45 -3.25 -13.83 -6.50
N ASN A 46 -2.91 -12.58 -6.86
CA ASN A 46 -1.57 -12.03 -6.70
C ASN A 46 -1.51 -10.85 -5.72
N ILE A 47 -2.63 -10.45 -5.14
CA ILE A 47 -2.69 -9.30 -4.23
C ILE A 47 -1.91 -9.52 -2.94
N GLU A 48 -1.92 -10.75 -2.41
CA GLU A 48 -1.15 -11.11 -1.23
C GLU A 48 0.35 -10.98 -1.51
N GLU A 49 0.82 -11.51 -2.65
CA GLU A 49 2.22 -11.46 -3.06
C GLU A 49 2.69 -10.01 -3.29
N ILE A 50 1.86 -9.20 -3.95
CA ILE A 50 2.16 -7.79 -4.19
C ILE A 50 2.24 -7.02 -2.87
N THR A 51 1.31 -7.27 -1.95
CA THR A 51 1.26 -6.59 -0.65
C THR A 51 2.42 -7.00 0.25
N ASP A 52 2.77 -8.29 0.28
CA ASP A 52 3.94 -8.80 1.00
C ASP A 52 5.23 -8.13 0.49
N TYR A 53 5.41 -8.10 -0.83
CA TYR A 53 6.57 -7.47 -1.45
C TYR A 53 6.64 -5.97 -1.13
N LEU A 54 5.54 -5.26 -1.30
CA LEU A 54 5.44 -3.82 -1.07
C LEU A 54 5.84 -3.46 0.37
N LEU A 55 5.33 -4.20 1.35
CA LEU A 55 5.63 -3.95 2.76
C LEU A 55 7.06 -4.33 3.13
N GLN A 56 7.61 -5.41 2.55
CA GLN A 56 9.01 -5.78 2.75
C GLN A 56 9.96 -4.73 2.17
N GLU A 57 9.73 -4.27 0.94
CA GLU A 57 10.57 -3.25 0.33
C GLU A 57 10.38 -1.90 1.00
N THR A 58 9.16 -1.54 1.41
CA THR A 58 8.92 -0.32 2.19
C THR A 58 9.74 -0.33 3.47
N LYS A 59 9.72 -1.45 4.22
CA LYS A 59 10.56 -1.61 5.42
C LYS A 59 12.05 -1.47 5.09
N ARG A 60 12.50 -2.08 4.00
CA ARG A 60 13.90 -2.05 3.58
C ARG A 60 14.34 -0.63 3.23
N ILE A 61 13.56 0.10 2.44
CA ILE A 61 13.81 1.48 2.03
C ILE A 61 13.78 2.40 3.26
N THR A 62 12.78 2.28 4.12
CA THR A 62 12.69 3.12 5.33
C THR A 62 13.84 2.86 6.28
N THR A 63 14.25 1.60 6.46
CA THR A 63 15.42 1.25 7.28
C THR A 63 16.70 1.85 6.70
N LYS A 64 16.87 1.78 5.37
CA LYS A 64 18.02 2.35 4.65
C LYS A 64 18.08 3.88 4.76
N LEU A 65 16.93 4.54 4.70
CA LEU A 65 16.81 6.01 4.71
C LEU A 65 16.64 6.60 6.13
N GLY A 66 16.49 5.77 7.15
CA GLY A 66 16.28 6.21 8.54
C GLY A 66 14.86 6.72 8.84
N TYR A 67 13.87 6.35 8.03
CA TYR A 67 12.46 6.67 8.27
C TYR A 67 11.78 5.67 9.20
N ASP A 68 10.71 6.12 9.87
CA ASP A 68 9.83 5.24 10.64
C ASP A 68 9.10 4.27 9.69
N ALA A 69 9.47 3.00 9.76
CA ALA A 69 8.92 1.97 8.88
C ALA A 69 7.41 1.79 9.08
N GLY A 70 6.89 1.95 10.29
CA GLY A 70 5.47 1.83 10.58
C GLY A 70 4.65 2.95 9.92
N LYS A 71 5.13 4.20 10.05
CA LYS A 71 4.51 5.39 9.46
C LYS A 71 4.46 5.29 7.94
N VAL A 72 5.61 5.04 7.30
CA VAL A 72 5.66 4.96 5.83
C VAL A 72 4.85 3.77 5.31
N SER A 73 4.90 2.62 5.98
CA SER A 73 4.10 1.46 5.58
C SER A 73 2.60 1.73 5.65
N SER A 74 2.14 2.52 6.63
CA SER A 74 0.75 3.00 6.69
C SER A 74 0.41 3.80 5.43
N VAL A 75 1.20 4.84 5.13
CA VAL A 75 1.00 5.73 3.96
C VAL A 75 0.98 4.94 2.65
N VAL A 76 1.88 3.98 2.50
CA VAL A 76 1.96 3.12 1.31
C VAL A 76 0.71 2.25 1.17
N VAL A 77 0.22 1.66 2.26
CA VAL A 77 -1.03 0.89 2.26
C VAL A 77 -2.23 1.76 1.92
N GLU A 78 -2.27 3.01 2.40
CA GLU A 78 -3.33 3.96 2.03
C GLU A 78 -3.29 4.31 0.55
N GLY A 79 -2.11 4.60 0.00
CA GLY A 79 -1.94 4.93 -1.42
C GLY A 79 -2.30 3.74 -2.31
N PHE A 80 -1.95 2.52 -1.90
CA PHE A 80 -2.31 1.32 -2.65
C PHE A 80 -3.82 1.12 -2.66
N LYS A 81 -4.49 1.29 -1.50
CA LYS A 81 -5.95 1.24 -1.40
C LYS A 81 -6.62 2.26 -2.33
N GLU A 82 -6.19 3.52 -2.27
CA GLU A 82 -6.72 4.57 -3.16
C GLU A 82 -6.49 4.25 -4.63
N GLY A 83 -5.32 3.75 -4.99
CA GLY A 83 -5.04 3.33 -6.36
C GLY A 83 -5.98 2.23 -6.84
N LEU A 84 -6.35 1.28 -5.98
CA LEU A 84 -7.33 0.23 -6.32
C LEU A 84 -8.74 0.82 -6.49
N GLU A 85 -9.13 1.76 -5.63
CA GLU A 85 -10.42 2.45 -5.70
C GLU A 85 -10.52 3.29 -6.98
N ILE A 86 -9.47 4.07 -7.31
CA ILE A 86 -9.37 4.87 -8.55
C ILE A 86 -9.36 3.97 -9.79
N ALA A 87 -8.65 2.84 -9.73
CA ALA A 87 -8.61 1.86 -10.79
C ALA A 87 -9.97 1.20 -11.09
N GLY A 88 -10.99 1.42 -10.25
CA GLY A 88 -12.31 0.79 -10.37
C GLY A 88 -12.27 -0.71 -10.09
N LYS A 89 -11.22 -1.20 -9.42
CA LYS A 89 -11.14 -2.61 -9.00
C LYS A 89 -12.13 -2.78 -7.85
N GLY A 90 -13.13 -3.65 -8.07
CA GLY A 90 -14.31 -3.74 -7.22
C GLY A 90 -14.01 -3.87 -5.72
N LYS A 91 -14.99 -3.49 -4.88
CA LYS A 91 -14.92 -3.51 -3.40
C LYS A 91 -14.33 -4.80 -2.82
N GLU A 92 -14.50 -5.93 -3.51
CA GLU A 92 -13.96 -7.23 -3.12
C GLU A 92 -12.42 -7.27 -3.09
N LEU A 93 -11.77 -6.69 -4.10
CA LEU A 93 -10.31 -6.67 -4.22
C LEU A 93 -9.69 -5.72 -3.20
N VAL A 94 -10.33 -4.58 -2.93
CA VAL A 94 -9.96 -3.67 -1.83
C VAL A 94 -10.13 -4.36 -0.46
N LYS A 95 -11.21 -5.12 -0.28
CA LYS A 95 -11.45 -5.87 0.96
C LYS A 95 -10.38 -6.96 1.18
N GLU A 96 -10.01 -7.66 0.11
CA GLU A 96 -8.95 -8.66 0.17
C GLU A 96 -7.59 -8.01 0.46
N PHE A 97 -7.27 -6.90 -0.22
CA PHE A 97 -6.09 -6.09 0.04
C PHE A 97 -5.96 -5.69 1.52
N VAL A 98 -7.02 -5.13 2.11
CA VAL A 98 -7.03 -4.71 3.51
C VAL A 98 -6.80 -5.91 4.45
N LYS A 99 -7.40 -7.06 4.13
CA LYS A 99 -7.24 -8.30 4.90
C LYS A 99 -5.82 -8.84 4.84
N VAL A 100 -5.19 -8.86 3.66
CA VAL A 100 -3.81 -9.34 3.49
C VAL A 100 -2.81 -8.33 4.06
N SER A 101 -3.05 -7.03 3.94
CA SER A 101 -2.18 -5.95 4.46
C SER A 101 -1.86 -6.13 5.94
N ALA A 102 -2.85 -6.46 6.77
CA ALA A 102 -2.64 -6.70 8.19
C ALA A 102 -1.75 -7.93 8.46
N ARG A 103 -1.92 -9.01 7.69
CA ARG A 103 -1.10 -10.23 7.81
C ARG A 103 0.31 -10.01 7.29
N SER A 104 0.44 -9.36 6.14
CA SER A 104 1.70 -9.02 5.50
C SER A 104 2.52 -8.04 6.33
N ALA A 105 1.90 -7.04 6.95
CA ALA A 105 2.57 -6.13 7.88
C ALA A 105 3.16 -6.88 9.09
N LYS A 106 2.37 -7.77 9.68
CA LYS A 106 2.84 -8.64 10.76
C LYS A 106 4.00 -9.54 10.31
N LYS A 107 3.91 -10.13 9.11
CA LYS A 107 4.94 -10.99 8.51
C LYS A 107 6.24 -10.21 8.22
N ALA A 108 6.13 -8.97 7.77
CA ALA A 108 7.26 -8.07 7.57
C ALA A 108 7.85 -7.57 8.90
N GLY A 109 7.24 -7.87 10.05
CA GLY A 109 7.68 -7.36 11.36
C GLY A 109 7.56 -5.84 11.42
N LEU A 110 6.52 -5.29 10.82
CA LEU A 110 6.15 -3.88 10.91
C LEU A 110 5.14 -3.75 12.05
N GLU A 111 5.56 -3.12 13.15
CA GLU A 111 4.62 -2.60 14.14
C GLU A 111 3.96 -1.35 13.53
N MET A 112 2.96 -1.58 12.68
CA MET A 112 2.15 -0.48 12.18
C MET A 112 1.53 0.22 13.39
N MET A 113 1.92 1.49 13.63
CA MET A 113 1.17 2.35 14.54
C MET A 113 -0.29 2.22 14.16
N LYS A 114 -1.14 1.82 15.12
CA LYS A 114 -2.56 1.49 14.92
C LYS A 114 -3.08 2.25 13.71
N LEU A 115 -3.18 1.57 12.56
CA LEU A 115 -3.86 2.10 11.39
C LEU A 115 -5.12 2.70 11.98
N PRO A 116 -5.31 4.03 11.88
CA PRO A 116 -6.32 4.69 12.68
C PRO A 116 -7.61 3.93 12.43
N LEU A 117 -8.36 3.59 13.48
CA LEU A 117 -9.53 2.72 13.36
C LEU A 117 -10.52 3.20 12.27
N THR A 118 -10.41 4.47 11.83
CA THR A 118 -11.01 5.07 10.62
C THR A 118 -10.64 4.38 9.30
N PHE A 119 -9.44 3.79 9.16
CA PHE A 119 -9.00 3.00 7.99
C PHE A 119 -9.92 1.80 7.73
N PHE A 120 -10.42 1.17 8.80
CA PHE A 120 -11.42 0.10 8.75
C PHE A 120 -12.85 0.62 8.92
N SER A 121 -13.06 1.65 9.75
CA SER A 121 -14.41 2.11 10.11
C SER A 121 -15.11 2.84 8.96
N SER A 122 -14.42 3.67 8.16
CA SER A 122 -15.06 4.33 7.02
C SER A 122 -15.37 3.39 5.84
N PHE A 123 -14.67 2.26 5.72
CA PHE A 123 -14.98 1.26 4.67
C PHE A 123 -16.11 0.30 5.07
N ILE A 124 -16.23 -0.04 6.37
CA ILE A 124 -17.34 -0.85 6.89
C ILE A 124 -18.64 -0.03 6.95
N GLU A 125 -18.57 1.26 7.29
CA GLU A 125 -19.74 2.15 7.31
C GLU A 125 -20.27 2.43 5.89
N GLY A 126 -19.39 2.54 4.89
CA GLY A 126 -19.75 2.57 3.46
C GLY A 126 -20.20 1.22 2.87
N LEU A 127 -20.27 0.15 3.68
CA LEU A 127 -20.79 -1.17 3.30
C LEU A 127 -22.22 -1.41 3.81
N LYS A 128 -22.75 -0.52 4.66
CA LYS A 128 -24.11 -0.63 5.22
C LYS A 128 -25.17 0.11 4.40
N GLU A 129 -24.75 0.89 3.40
CA GLU A 129 -25.63 1.68 2.53
C GLU A 129 -25.53 1.19 1.07
N LYS A 130 -26.09 0.00 0.79
CA LYS A 130 -26.91 -0.31 -0.39
C LYS A 130 -27.52 -1.71 -0.31
#